data_AF-A0A970EIC1-F1
#
_entry.id   AF-A0A970EIC1-F1
#
_cell.length_a   1.000
_cell.length_b   1.000
_cell.length_c   1.000
_cell.angle_alpha   90.00
_cell.angle_beta   90.00
_cell.angle_gamma   90.00
#
_symmetry.space_group_name_H-M   'P 1'
#
loop_
_entity.id
_entity.type
_entity.pdbx_description
1 polymer ?
#
loop_
_entity_poly.entity_id
_entity_poly.type
_entity_poly.pdbx_seq_one_letter_code
_entity_poly.pdbx_strand_id
1 'polypeptide(L)'
;MQYKVPTEKYIYFECRQGHGWREYYQDQGGSRPQPAKVIRQLGDLFTEEQKKIYSCITAILAEDKIMQWQIDILEKINYLCEQCHASKQDIYQVLKLITLYHKALGDGEK
;
A
#
# COMPACT_ATOMS: atom_id res chain seq x y z
N MET A 1 -13.32 -1.10 9.68
CA MET A 1 -11.91 -1.44 9.40
C MET A 1 -11.19 -0.13 9.11
N GLN A 2 -10.06 0.09 9.76
CA GLN A 2 -9.27 1.31 9.67
C GLN A 2 -7.84 0.87 9.38
N TYR A 3 -7.21 1.47 8.38
CA TYR A 3 -5.80 1.22 8.09
C TYR A 3 -4.94 2.12 8.96
N LYS A 4 -3.78 1.60 9.40
CA LYS A 4 -2.82 2.31 10.23
C LYS A 4 -1.43 2.09 9.67
N VAL A 5 -0.71 3.17 9.41
CA VAL A 5 0.67 3.14 8.92
C VAL A 5 1.53 3.97 9.87
N PRO A 6 2.21 3.35 10.85
CA PRO A 6 3.13 4.05 11.73
C PRO A 6 4.39 4.45 10.97
N THR A 7 4.72 5.74 10.93
CA THR A 7 5.95 6.27 10.33
C THR A 7 6.93 6.64 11.45
N GLU A 8 8.03 7.32 11.13
CA GLU A 8 8.95 7.78 12.17
C GLU A 8 8.39 8.92 13.02
N LYS A 9 7.54 9.80 12.46
CA LYS A 9 7.06 11.02 13.14
C LYS A 9 5.61 10.97 13.60
N TYR A 10 4.78 10.19 12.91
CA TYR A 10 3.34 10.11 13.17
C TYR A 10 2.76 8.76 12.72
N ILE A 11 1.54 8.49 13.14
CA ILE A 11 0.72 7.40 12.57
C ILE A 11 -0.24 8.00 11.54
N TYR A 12 -0.20 7.48 10.32
CA TYR A 12 -1.23 7.76 9.32
C TYR A 12 -2.40 6.79 9.52
N PHE A 13 -3.61 7.32 9.54
CA PHE A 13 -4.84 6.56 9.61
C PHE A 13 -5.66 6.76 8.33
N GLU A 14 -6.33 5.71 7.86
CA GLU A 14 -7.32 5.84 6.79
C GLU A 14 -8.57 5.01 7.06
N CYS A 15 -9.75 5.60 6.92
CA CYS A 15 -11.02 4.89 7.05
C CYS A 15 -11.39 4.14 5.76
N ARG A 16 -12.43 3.29 5.81
CA ARG A 16 -12.90 2.54 4.61
C ARG A 16 -13.30 3.45 3.43
N GLN A 17 -13.74 4.68 3.71
CA GLN A 17 -14.13 5.66 2.69
C GLN A 17 -12.93 6.44 2.12
N GLY A 18 -11.71 6.18 2.59
CA GLY A 18 -10.49 6.81 2.07
C GLY A 18 -10.10 8.13 2.74
N HIS A 19 -10.85 8.60 3.74
CA HIS A 19 -10.47 9.77 4.55
C HIS A 19 -9.24 9.45 5.39
N GLY A 20 -8.19 10.24 5.19
CA GLY A 20 -6.89 10.10 5.84
C GLY A 20 -6.59 11.20 6.85
N TRP A 21 -5.91 10.88 7.94
CA TRP A 21 -5.38 11.86 8.89
C TRP A 21 -4.10 11.37 9.57
N ARG A 22 -3.39 12.27 10.24
CA ARG A 22 -2.13 12.00 10.93
C ARG A 22 -2.26 12.30 12.42
N GLU A 23 -1.68 11.45 13.25
CA GLU A 23 -1.52 11.70 14.68
C GLU A 23 -0.05 11.59 15.06
N TYR A 24 0.53 12.68 15.56
CA TYR A 24 1.94 12.73 15.96
C TYR A 24 2.21 11.94 17.24
N TYR A 25 3.47 11.54 17.42
CA TYR A 25 3.93 10.89 18.64
C TYR A 25 4.19 11.90 19.76
N GLN A 26 4.28 11.43 21.01
CA GLN A 26 4.48 12.27 22.21
C GLN A 26 5.73 13.15 22.14
N ASP A 27 6.82 12.62 21.60
CA ASP A 27 8.08 13.34 21.35
C ASP A 27 7.95 14.41 20.25
N GLN A 28 6.89 14.35 19.45
CA GLN A 28 6.54 15.30 18.39
C GLN A 28 5.32 16.18 18.76
N GLY A 29 4.98 16.27 20.05
CA GLY A 29 3.86 17.09 20.55
C GLY A 29 2.47 16.45 20.43
N GLY A 30 2.39 15.16 20.09
CA GLY A 30 1.15 14.40 20.04
C GLY A 30 0.83 13.66 21.35
N SER A 31 -0.14 12.74 21.28
CA SER A 31 -0.67 12.05 22.46
C SER A 31 -0.34 10.57 22.54
N ARG A 32 0.29 10.00 21.50
CA ARG A 32 0.59 8.56 21.40
C ARG A 32 2.08 8.25 21.56
N PRO A 33 2.45 7.15 22.23
CA PRO A 33 3.83 6.69 22.21
C PRO A 33 4.21 6.20 20.81
N GLN A 34 5.47 6.38 20.43
CA GLN A 34 6.02 5.81 19.21
C GLN A 34 6.07 4.27 19.33
N PRO A 35 5.57 3.51 18.33
CA PRO A 35 5.64 2.06 18.36
C PRO A 35 7.08 1.57 18.12
N ALA A 36 7.41 0.40 18.66
CA ALA A 36 8.73 -0.22 18.48
C ALA A 36 9.06 -0.57 17.02
N LYS A 37 8.03 -0.73 16.18
CA LYS A 37 8.17 -0.94 14.73
C LYS A 37 7.41 0.14 13.99
N VAL A 38 8.13 0.79 13.08
CA VAL A 38 7.61 1.77 12.14
C VAL A 38 7.84 1.25 10.72
N ILE A 39 7.02 1.72 9.79
CA ILE A 39 7.11 1.42 8.36
C ILE A 39 8.09 2.41 7.74
N ARG A 40 9.20 1.90 7.19
CA ARG A 40 10.23 2.71 6.53
C ARG A 40 10.25 2.50 5.03
N GLN A 41 9.90 1.31 4.60
CA GLN A 41 9.84 0.92 3.20
C GLN A 41 8.54 0.18 2.92
N LEU A 42 8.11 0.18 1.66
CA LEU A 42 6.86 -0.44 1.23
C LEU A 42 6.77 -1.92 1.64
N GLY A 43 7.89 -2.64 1.58
CA GLY A 43 7.98 -4.05 1.97
C GLY A 43 7.64 -4.33 3.44
N ASP A 44 7.70 -3.33 4.32
CA ASP A 44 7.38 -3.49 5.74
C ASP A 44 5.86 -3.61 5.98
N LEU A 45 5.03 -3.18 5.02
CA LEU A 45 3.57 -3.27 5.08
C LEU A 45 3.03 -4.63 4.63
N PHE A 46 3.84 -5.40 3.91
CA PHE A 46 3.40 -6.65 3.30
C PHE A 46 3.69 -7.86 4.20
N THR A 47 2.74 -8.79 4.23
CA THR A 47 3.03 -10.17 4.64
C THR A 47 3.94 -10.85 3.62
N GLU A 48 4.56 -11.98 3.99
CA GLU A 48 5.39 -12.74 3.05
C GLU A 48 4.63 -13.19 1.79
N GLU A 49 3.34 -13.49 1.91
CA GLU A 49 2.49 -13.81 0.77
C GLU A 49 2.23 -12.58 -0.11
N GLN A 50 1.92 -11.44 0.50
CA GLN A 50 1.73 -10.18 -0.22
C GLN A 50 3.00 -9.70 -0.92
N LYS A 51 4.19 -9.97 -0.37
CA LYS A 51 5.47 -9.70 -1.03
C LYS A 51 5.64 -10.50 -2.32
N LYS A 52 5.20 -11.76 -2.35
CA LYS A 52 5.22 -12.60 -3.57
C LYS A 52 4.31 -12.02 -4.64
N ILE A 53 3.09 -11.63 -4.25
CA ILE A 53 2.12 -11.01 -5.16
C ILE A 53 2.65 -9.67 -5.68
N TYR A 54 3.19 -8.82 -4.81
CA TYR A 54 3.78 -7.53 -5.19
C TYR A 54 4.93 -7.70 -6.18
N SER A 55 5.81 -8.68 -5.94
CA SER A 55 6.93 -8.99 -6.84
C SER A 55 6.44 -9.46 -8.20
N CYS A 56 5.42 -10.33 -8.23
CA CYS A 56 4.79 -10.79 -9.48
C CYS A 56 4.18 -9.61 -10.26
N ILE A 57 3.37 -8.77 -9.61
CA ILE A 57 2.78 -7.58 -10.23
C ILE A 57 3.89 -6.69 -10.81
N THR A 58 4.94 -6.43 -10.04
CA THR A 58 6.02 -5.53 -10.47
C THR A 58 6.80 -6.09 -11.66
N ALA A 59 7.03 -7.41 -11.70
CA ALA A 59 7.65 -8.07 -12.85
C ALA A 59 6.79 -7.92 -14.12
N ILE A 60 5.48 -8.17 -14.01
CA ILE A 60 4.53 -7.99 -15.12
C ILE A 60 4.52 -6.54 -15.62
N LEU A 61 4.52 -5.58 -14.71
CA LEU A 61 4.52 -4.16 -15.04
C LEU A 61 5.82 -3.71 -15.70
N ALA A 62 6.97 -4.28 -15.29
CA ALA A 62 8.27 -3.95 -15.86
C ALA A 62 8.43 -4.39 -17.33
N GLU A 63 7.62 -5.35 -17.79
CA GLU A 63 7.61 -5.77 -19.20
C GLU A 63 6.88 -4.78 -20.12
N ASP A 64 6.27 -3.72 -19.59
CA ASP A 64 5.57 -2.59 -20.25
C ASP A 64 4.40 -2.95 -21.20
N LYS A 65 4.22 -4.22 -21.54
CA LYS A 65 3.18 -4.68 -22.48
C LYS A 65 1.77 -4.42 -21.98
N ILE A 66 1.50 -4.74 -20.70
CA ILE A 66 0.14 -4.64 -20.14
C ILE A 66 -0.37 -3.20 -20.05
N MET A 67 0.53 -2.22 -19.89
CA MET A 67 0.16 -0.81 -19.81
C MET A 67 -0.18 -0.23 -21.18
N GLN A 68 0.40 -0.79 -22.24
CA GLN A 68 0.11 -0.42 -23.64
C GLN A 68 -1.19 -1.06 -24.16
N TRP A 69 -1.69 -2.09 -23.49
CA TRP A 69 -2.95 -2.71 -23.88
C TRP A 69 -4.12 -1.73 -23.62
N GLN A 70 -4.88 -1.44 -24.68
CA GLN A 70 -6.15 -0.72 -24.63
C GLN A 70 -7.29 -1.62 -24.14
N ILE A 71 -7.03 -2.40 -23.09
CA ILE A 71 -8.03 -3.22 -22.41
C ILE A 71 -8.55 -2.50 -21.18
N ASP A 72 -9.75 -2.87 -20.74
CA ASP A 72 -10.36 -2.27 -19.57
C ASP A 72 -9.63 -2.64 -18.26
N ILE A 73 -9.92 -1.89 -17.19
CA ILE A 73 -9.26 -2.10 -15.91
C ILE A 73 -9.60 -3.46 -15.26
N LEU A 74 -10.80 -3.98 -15.48
CA LEU A 74 -11.21 -5.28 -14.94
C LEU A 74 -10.46 -6.41 -15.65
N GLU A 75 -10.24 -6.30 -16.95
CA GLU A 75 -9.42 -7.24 -17.72
C GLU A 75 -7.96 -7.21 -17.26
N LYS A 76 -7.39 -6.03 -16.99
CA LYS A 76 -6.05 -5.91 -16.37
C LYS A 76 -5.99 -6.61 -15.02
N ILE A 77 -7.01 -6.42 -14.17
CA ILE A 77 -7.08 -7.08 -12.86
C ILE A 77 -7.22 -8.60 -13.00
N ASN A 78 -8.06 -9.09 -13.92
CA ASN A 78 -8.20 -10.53 -14.17
C ASN A 78 -6.87 -11.14 -14.63
N TYR A 79 -6.16 -10.46 -15.55
CA TYR A 79 -4.85 -10.88 -16.01
C TYR A 79 -3.84 -10.97 -14.86
N LEU A 80 -3.80 -9.96 -13.98
CA LEU A 80 -2.94 -10.00 -12.78
C LEU A 80 -3.32 -11.17 -11.84
N CYS A 81 -4.61 -11.46 -11.67
CA CYS A 81 -5.07 -12.59 -10.87
C CYS A 81 -4.57 -13.93 -11.44
N GLU A 82 -4.66 -14.09 -12.77
CA GLU A 82 -4.21 -15.29 -13.47
C GLU A 82 -2.70 -15.48 -13.37
N GLN A 83 -1.92 -14.43 -13.69
CA GLN A 83 -0.46 -14.52 -13.71
C GLN A 83 0.14 -14.67 -12.31
N CYS A 84 -0.44 -14.02 -11.30
CA CYS A 84 0.05 -14.08 -9.93
C CYS A 84 -0.59 -15.19 -9.10
N HIS A 85 -1.47 -16.00 -9.69
CA HIS A 85 -2.24 -17.05 -8.99
C HIS A 85 -2.89 -16.54 -7.71
N ALA A 86 -3.49 -15.36 -7.77
CA ALA A 86 -4.02 -14.64 -6.62
C ALA A 86 -5.48 -14.25 -6.85
N SER A 87 -6.25 -14.09 -5.76
CA SER A 87 -7.63 -13.62 -5.89
C SER A 87 -7.67 -12.12 -6.19
N LYS A 88 -8.81 -11.64 -6.72
CA LYS A 88 -9.07 -10.20 -6.88
C LYS A 88 -8.90 -9.44 -5.58
N GLN A 89 -9.28 -10.07 -4.46
CA GLN A 89 -9.16 -9.48 -3.14
C GLN A 89 -7.69 -9.31 -2.75
N ASP A 90 -6.83 -10.28 -3.04
CA ASP A 90 -5.40 -10.22 -2.70
C ASP A 90 -4.68 -9.15 -3.55
N ILE A 91 -4.97 -9.12 -4.86
CA ILE A 91 -4.49 -8.06 -5.76
C ILE A 91 -4.92 -6.69 -5.24
N TYR A 92 -6.20 -6.53 -4.89
CA TYR A 92 -6.72 -5.28 -4.35
C TYR A 92 -6.03 -4.89 -3.04
N GLN A 93 -5.80 -5.84 -2.12
CA GLN A 93 -5.12 -5.58 -0.86
C GLN A 93 -3.69 -5.09 -1.07
N VAL A 94 -2.92 -5.71 -1.97
CA VAL A 94 -1.56 -5.28 -2.29
C VAL A 94 -1.57 -3.85 -2.86
N LEU A 95 -2.40 -3.59 -3.87
CA LEU A 95 -2.52 -2.25 -4.48
C LEU A 95 -2.99 -1.19 -3.45
N LYS A 96 -3.87 -1.58 -2.52
CA LYS A 96 -4.33 -0.72 -1.44
C LYS A 96 -3.21 -0.37 -0.46
N LEU A 97 -2.38 -1.35 -0.07
CA LEU A 97 -1.23 -1.13 0.81
C LEU A 97 -0.18 -0.21 0.16
N ILE A 98 0.06 -0.36 -1.15
CA ILE A 98 0.90 0.58 -1.93
C ILE A 98 0.34 2.00 -1.84
N THR A 99 -0.97 2.17 -2.07
CA THR A 99 -1.64 3.47 -1.99
C THR A 99 -1.50 4.07 -0.58
N LEU A 100 -1.70 3.27 0.47
CA LEU A 100 -1.59 3.71 1.86
C LEU A 100 -0.17 4.13 2.21
N TYR A 101 0.83 3.38 1.75
CA TYR A 101 2.24 3.72 1.92
C TYR A 101 2.56 5.10 1.35
N HIS A 102 2.17 5.34 0.10
CA HIS A 102 2.43 6.62 -0.56
C HIS A 102 1.65 7.77 0.08
N LYS A 103 0.43 7.57 0.58
CA LYS A 103 -0.27 8.63 1.35
C LYS A 103 0.37 8.89 2.71
N ALA A 104 0.85 7.84 3.37
CA ALA A 104 1.49 7.97 4.67
C ALA A 104 2.82 8.72 4.58
N LEU A 105 3.62 8.49 3.54
CA LEU A 105 4.93 9.11 3.36
C LEU A 105 4.95 10.31 2.39
N GLY A 106 3.95 10.46 1.54
CA GLY A 106 3.97 11.36 0.38
C GLY A 106 3.34 12.74 0.56
N ASP A 107 2.77 13.09 1.72
CA ASP A 107 2.46 14.51 2.00
C ASP A 107 3.64 15.21 2.70
N GLY A 108 4.86 14.95 2.22
CA GLY A 108 6.07 15.70 2.57
C GLY A 108 6.41 16.81 1.56
N GLU A 109 5.66 16.93 0.45
CA GLU A 109 5.91 17.95 -0.58
C GLU A 109 4.59 18.49 -1.16
N LYS A 110 4.02 19.50 -0.48
CA LYS A 110 3.29 20.61 -1.11
C LYS A 110 3.49 21.87 -0.27
#